data_AF-A0A133ZS43-F1
#
_entry.id   AF-A0A133ZS43-F1
#
_cell.length_a   1.000
_cell.length_b   1.000
_cell.length_c   1.000
_cell.angle_alpha   90.00
_cell.angle_beta   90.00
_cell.angle_gamma   90.00
#
_symmetry.space_group_name_H-M   'P 1'
#
loop_
_entity.id
_entity.type
_entity.pdbx_description
1 polymer ?
#
loop_
_entity_poly.entity_id
_entity_poly.type
_entity_poly.pdbx_seq_one_letter_code
_entity_poly.pdbx_strand_id
1 'polypeptide(L)'
;MRETTEVRYYNNFFEIGQQKINFNFYELRLPDDDPVYTLKKVMEDLNFSGLLANCSDKGRTGYNPIMMYAVVTYANMRGIRSVDRIVDLCKRDLAFIWLTQGQKPKRDAFYEFKGKKLTSDILDDLNYQFMRRLQKEGLVTLKELFIDGTKIEANANRYTFVWRGSINYHLAGLLDTIDKLYTKYNTLLQDYRFGEKYELSNAQMFVIEGMDKVREVIEKKQKKTAYKT
;
A
#
# COMPACT_ATOMS: atom_id res chain seq x y z
N MET A 1 -50.71 -30.47 41.16
CA MET A 1 -49.25 -30.49 41.39
C MET A 1 -48.80 -29.06 41.54
N ARG A 2 -48.13 -28.68 42.64
CA ARG A 2 -47.61 -27.32 42.82
C ARG A 2 -46.37 -27.17 41.93
N GLU A 3 -46.35 -26.19 41.04
CA GLU A 3 -45.13 -25.81 40.34
C GLU A 3 -44.04 -25.49 41.36
N THR A 4 -42.84 -26.01 41.13
CA THR A 4 -41.67 -25.68 41.96
C THR A 4 -41.33 -24.21 41.77
N THR A 5 -40.74 -23.59 42.80
CA THR A 5 -40.30 -22.19 42.74
C THR A 5 -39.35 -21.95 41.56
N GLU A 6 -38.49 -22.91 41.26
CA GLU A 6 -37.56 -22.88 40.13
C GLU A 6 -38.28 -22.80 38.77
N VAL A 7 -39.32 -23.63 38.55
CA VAL A 7 -40.14 -23.58 37.34
C VAL A 7 -40.85 -22.23 37.19
N ARG A 8 -41.29 -21.64 38.30
CA ARG A 8 -41.92 -20.32 38.31
C ARG A 8 -40.95 -19.18 37.98
N TYR A 9 -39.73 -19.22 38.53
CA TYR A 9 -38.68 -18.25 38.20
C TYR A 9 -38.23 -18.38 36.75
N TYR A 10 -38.07 -19.61 36.26
CA TYR A 10 -37.75 -19.85 34.86
C TYR A 10 -38.85 -19.31 33.96
N ASN A 11 -40.12 -19.69 34.16
CA ASN A 11 -41.26 -19.21 33.36
C ASN A 11 -41.47 -17.69 33.39
N ASN A 12 -41.04 -17.00 34.44
CA ASN A 12 -41.05 -15.53 34.49
C ASN A 12 -40.04 -14.89 33.53
N PHE A 13 -38.98 -15.60 33.14
CA PHE A 13 -37.91 -15.08 32.29
C PHE A 13 -37.87 -15.76 30.91
N PHE A 14 -37.97 -17.09 30.86
CA PHE A 14 -38.10 -17.94 29.68
C PHE A 14 -39.32 -18.84 29.82
N GLU A 15 -40.29 -18.75 28.91
CA GLU A 15 -41.43 -19.67 28.91
C GLU A 15 -40.96 -21.10 28.56
N ILE A 16 -41.24 -22.09 29.42
CA ILE A 16 -40.98 -23.50 29.10
C ILE A 16 -41.93 -23.91 27.96
N GLY A 17 -41.36 -24.25 26.81
CA GLY A 17 -42.07 -24.86 25.68
C GLY A 17 -42.61 -23.90 24.61
N GLN A 18 -42.77 -22.60 24.90
CA GLN A 18 -43.20 -21.61 23.91
C GLN A 18 -42.06 -20.63 23.61
N GLN A 19 -41.67 -20.52 22.33
CA GLN A 19 -40.74 -19.46 21.89
C GLN A 19 -41.48 -18.12 21.93
N LYS A 20 -41.36 -17.40 23.06
CA LYS A 20 -41.75 -16.00 23.11
C LYS A 20 -40.64 -15.17 22.47
N ILE A 21 -40.98 -14.46 21.41
CA ILE A 21 -40.05 -13.54 20.78
C ILE A 21 -40.04 -12.26 21.63
N ASN A 22 -39.01 -12.10 22.47
CA ASN A 22 -38.76 -10.87 23.24
C ASN A 22 -38.20 -9.77 22.32
N PHE A 23 -39.02 -9.21 21.44
CA PHE A 23 -38.68 -7.99 20.71
C PHE A 23 -39.25 -6.78 21.46
N ASN A 24 -38.39 -6.08 22.20
CA ASN A 24 -38.63 -4.66 22.45
C ASN A 24 -37.98 -3.86 21.32
N PHE A 25 -38.74 -3.52 20.28
CA PHE A 25 -38.23 -2.78 19.13
C PHE A 25 -37.65 -1.40 19.51
N TYR A 26 -38.07 -0.82 20.64
CA TYR A 26 -37.51 0.43 21.15
C TYR A 26 -36.09 0.27 21.71
N GLU A 27 -35.70 -0.93 22.13
CA GLU A 27 -34.37 -1.24 22.67
C GLU A 27 -33.41 -1.80 21.61
N LEU A 28 -33.93 -2.28 20.47
CA LEU A 28 -33.16 -2.77 19.33
C LEU A 28 -32.58 -1.61 18.50
N ARG A 29 -31.68 -0.85 19.12
CA ARG A 29 -30.91 0.21 18.48
C ARG A 29 -29.43 0.03 18.74
N LEU A 30 -28.62 0.55 17.83
CA LEU A 30 -27.20 0.71 18.09
C LEU A 30 -27.01 1.82 19.13
N PRO A 31 -26.01 1.71 20.02
CA PRO A 31 -25.58 2.81 20.86
C PRO A 31 -25.24 4.04 20.00
N ASP A 32 -25.55 5.24 20.48
CA ASP A 32 -25.28 6.49 19.73
C ASP A 32 -23.77 6.70 19.46
N ASP A 33 -22.90 6.05 20.24
CA ASP A 33 -21.45 6.08 20.13
C ASP A 33 -20.86 4.89 19.33
N ASP A 34 -21.70 4.07 18.68
CA ASP A 34 -21.19 2.89 17.96
C ASP A 34 -20.21 3.31 16.85
N PRO A 35 -19.04 2.66 16.74
CA PRO A 35 -18.02 2.98 15.75
C PRO A 35 -18.52 2.89 14.29
N VAL A 36 -19.65 2.22 14.03
CA VAL A 36 -20.23 2.13 12.69
C VAL A 36 -20.64 3.50 12.15
N TYR A 37 -21.08 4.41 13.03
CA TYR A 37 -21.43 5.78 12.64
C TYR A 37 -20.20 6.59 12.26
N THR A 38 -19.10 6.39 12.99
CA THR A 38 -17.80 7.00 12.66
C THR A 38 -17.31 6.50 11.30
N LEU A 39 -17.38 5.19 11.05
CA LEU A 39 -17.03 4.63 9.75
C LEU A 39 -17.89 5.24 8.63
N LYS A 40 -19.21 5.30 8.81
CA LYS A 40 -20.13 5.86 7.82
C LYS A 40 -19.74 7.30 7.45
N LYS A 41 -19.47 8.13 8.46
CA LYS A 41 -19.04 9.53 8.27
C LYS A 41 -17.70 9.62 7.52
N VAL A 42 -16.72 8.78 7.85
CA VAL A 42 -15.44 8.73 7.12
C VAL A 42 -15.65 8.32 5.66
N MET A 43 -16.53 7.34 5.42
CA MET A 43 -16.81 6.84 4.08
C MET A 43 -17.52 7.86 3.19
N GLU A 44 -18.31 8.79 3.76
CA GLU A 44 -18.99 9.85 2.98
C GLU A 44 -18.00 10.76 2.24
N ASP A 45 -16.79 10.93 2.76
CA ASP A 45 -15.74 11.78 2.17
C ASP A 45 -14.82 11.04 1.19
N LEU A 46 -14.96 9.71 1.04
CA LEU A 46 -14.13 8.91 0.15
C LEU A 46 -14.68 8.92 -1.28
N ASN A 47 -13.77 9.01 -2.25
CA ASN A 47 -14.08 8.87 -3.66
C ASN A 47 -14.02 7.38 -4.07
N PHE A 48 -15.18 6.81 -4.38
CA PHE A 48 -15.33 5.42 -4.83
C PHE A 48 -15.35 5.25 -6.35
N SER A 49 -15.01 6.28 -7.13
CA SER A 49 -15.09 6.20 -8.61
C SER A 49 -14.31 5.01 -9.18
N GLY A 50 -13.10 4.75 -8.66
CA GLY A 50 -12.29 3.60 -9.07
C GLY A 50 -12.95 2.25 -8.75
N LEU A 51 -13.60 2.15 -7.59
CA LEU A 51 -14.34 0.94 -7.19
C LEU A 51 -15.59 0.71 -8.04
N LEU A 52 -16.29 1.78 -8.40
CA LEU A 52 -17.50 1.73 -9.23
C LEU A 52 -17.18 1.49 -10.71
N ALA A 53 -16.03 1.94 -11.21
CA ALA A 53 -15.62 1.71 -12.61
C ALA A 53 -15.48 0.22 -12.96
N ASN A 54 -15.14 -0.63 -11.99
CA ASN A 54 -15.05 -2.07 -12.17
C ASN A 54 -16.41 -2.79 -12.07
N CYS A 55 -17.50 -2.04 -11.90
CA CYS A 55 -18.83 -2.62 -11.85
C CYS A 55 -19.46 -2.65 -13.24
N SER A 56 -19.86 -3.84 -13.66
CA SER A 56 -20.63 -4.04 -14.88
C SER A 56 -22.09 -3.72 -14.61
N ASP A 57 -22.69 -2.90 -15.48
CA ASP A 57 -24.15 -2.67 -15.53
C ASP A 57 -24.90 -3.83 -16.21
N LYS A 58 -24.16 -4.81 -16.75
CA LYS A 58 -24.72 -5.98 -17.44
C LYS A 58 -24.76 -7.20 -16.52
N GLY A 59 -25.88 -7.91 -16.52
CA GLY A 59 -26.09 -9.15 -15.79
C GLY A 59 -26.98 -9.00 -14.56
N ARG A 60 -26.90 -9.97 -13.63
CA ARG A 60 -27.66 -9.94 -12.37
C ARG A 60 -27.16 -8.81 -11.49
N THR A 61 -28.07 -8.02 -10.90
CA THR A 61 -27.72 -6.95 -9.96
C THR A 61 -26.91 -7.53 -8.80
N GLY A 62 -25.62 -7.17 -8.75
CA GLY A 62 -24.72 -7.56 -7.67
C GLY A 62 -24.95 -6.71 -6.41
N TYR A 63 -24.27 -7.09 -5.33
CA TYR A 63 -24.20 -6.27 -4.12
C TYR A 63 -23.53 -4.91 -4.42
N ASN A 64 -23.98 -3.86 -3.73
CA ASN A 64 -23.38 -2.55 -3.83
C ASN A 64 -21.90 -2.61 -3.38
N PRO A 65 -20.93 -2.21 -4.23
CA PRO A 65 -19.50 -2.28 -3.89
C PRO A 65 -19.11 -1.44 -2.68
N ILE A 66 -19.74 -0.27 -2.50
CA ILE A 66 -19.51 0.62 -1.36
C ILE A 66 -19.96 -0.07 -0.07
N MET A 67 -21.13 -0.73 -0.10
CA MET A 67 -21.62 -1.54 1.02
C MET A 67 -20.67 -2.71 1.34
N MET A 68 -20.19 -3.42 0.32
CA MET A 68 -19.23 -4.51 0.51
C MET A 68 -17.91 -4.01 1.11
N TYR A 69 -17.41 -2.87 0.64
CA TYR A 69 -16.24 -2.21 1.21
C TYR A 69 -16.48 -1.81 2.67
N ALA A 70 -17.63 -1.17 2.98
CA ALA A 70 -18.00 -0.76 4.33
C ALA A 70 -17.97 -1.94 5.31
N VAL A 71 -18.59 -3.05 4.94
CA VAL A 71 -18.64 -4.26 5.78
C VAL A 71 -17.25 -4.83 6.02
N VAL A 72 -16.41 -4.90 4.97
CA VAL A 72 -15.04 -5.41 5.09
C VAL A 72 -14.19 -4.49 5.98
N THR A 73 -14.31 -3.18 5.80
CA THR A 73 -13.59 -2.18 6.61
C THR A 73 -14.04 -2.23 8.07
N TYR A 74 -15.35 -2.28 8.34
CA TYR A 74 -15.87 -2.40 9.70
C TYR A 74 -15.43 -3.70 10.39
N ALA A 75 -15.45 -4.82 9.65
CA ALA A 75 -14.93 -6.09 10.16
C ALA A 75 -13.46 -5.98 10.55
N ASN A 76 -12.63 -5.35 9.70
CA ASN A 76 -11.22 -5.12 10.00
C ASN A 76 -11.03 -4.20 11.22
N MET A 77 -11.83 -3.14 11.38
CA MET A 77 -11.81 -2.28 12.57
C MET A 77 -12.08 -3.07 13.86
N ARG A 78 -12.97 -4.07 13.79
CA ARG A 78 -13.27 -5.00 14.90
C ARG A 78 -12.29 -6.20 14.98
N GLY A 79 -11.23 -6.23 14.17
CA GLY A 79 -10.23 -7.31 14.15
C GLY A 79 -10.70 -8.63 13.53
N ILE A 80 -11.83 -8.63 12.82
CA ILE A 80 -12.42 -9.82 12.20
C ILE A 80 -11.94 -9.95 10.76
N ARG A 81 -11.10 -10.96 10.50
CA ARG A 81 -10.52 -11.22 9.17
C ARG A 81 -11.15 -12.40 8.42
N SER A 82 -11.83 -13.30 9.14
CA SER A 82 -12.46 -14.48 8.54
C SER A 82 -13.74 -14.09 7.79
N VAL A 83 -13.82 -14.41 6.50
CA VAL A 83 -15.00 -14.15 5.66
C VAL A 83 -16.23 -14.88 6.20
N ASP A 84 -16.07 -16.11 6.66
CA ASP A 84 -17.18 -16.90 7.21
C ASP A 84 -17.76 -16.22 8.45
N ARG A 85 -16.90 -15.65 9.30
CA ARG A 85 -17.33 -14.87 10.46
C ARG A 85 -18.05 -13.58 10.06
N ILE A 86 -17.58 -12.89 9.00
CA ILE A 86 -18.25 -11.69 8.47
C ILE A 86 -19.65 -12.04 7.96
N VAL A 87 -19.79 -13.13 7.20
CA VAL A 87 -21.09 -13.60 6.68
C VAL A 87 -22.08 -13.89 7.81
N ASP A 88 -21.62 -14.49 8.90
CA ASP A 88 -22.49 -14.75 10.05
C ASP A 88 -22.85 -13.48 10.84
N LEU A 89 -21.94 -12.51 10.94
CA LEU A 89 -22.23 -11.21 11.53
C LEU A 89 -23.27 -10.43 10.72
N CYS A 90 -23.22 -10.48 9.38
CA CYS A 90 -24.26 -9.90 8.52
C CYS A 90 -25.67 -10.48 8.76
N LYS A 91 -25.80 -11.62 9.46
CA LYS A 91 -27.09 -12.22 9.81
C LYS A 91 -27.54 -11.92 11.23
N ARG A 92 -26.63 -11.56 12.14
CA ARG A 92 -26.86 -11.58 13.60
C ARG A 92 -26.50 -10.28 14.31
N ASP A 93 -25.48 -9.57 13.84
CA ASP A 93 -24.99 -8.35 14.47
C ASP A 93 -25.71 -7.13 13.89
N LEU A 94 -26.24 -6.27 14.78
CA LEU A 94 -27.06 -5.13 14.39
C LEU A 94 -26.29 -4.11 13.53
N ALA A 95 -25.00 -3.89 13.79
CA ALA A 95 -24.19 -2.95 13.04
C ALA A 95 -23.91 -3.46 11.63
N PHE A 96 -23.64 -4.76 11.49
CA PHE A 96 -23.48 -5.39 10.18
C PHE A 96 -24.78 -5.43 9.39
N ILE A 97 -25.90 -5.74 10.04
CA ILE A 97 -27.24 -5.71 9.42
C ILE A 97 -27.58 -4.28 8.96
N TRP A 98 -27.24 -3.27 9.75
CA TRP A 98 -27.44 -1.87 9.40
C TRP A 98 -26.59 -1.47 8.18
N LEU A 99 -25.31 -1.83 8.16
CA LEU A 99 -24.41 -1.59 7.01
C LEU A 99 -24.89 -2.27 5.73
N THR A 100 -25.42 -3.49 5.83
CA THR A 100 -25.93 -4.23 4.66
C THR A 100 -27.37 -3.89 4.31
N GLN A 101 -28.03 -2.98 5.04
CA GLN A 101 -29.46 -2.69 4.90
C GLN A 101 -30.31 -3.98 4.94
N GLY A 102 -29.95 -4.93 5.81
CA GLY A 102 -30.62 -6.23 5.96
C GLY A 102 -30.27 -7.27 4.88
N GLN A 103 -29.44 -6.92 3.89
CA GLN A 103 -28.95 -7.89 2.91
C GLN A 103 -28.00 -8.89 3.56
N LYS A 104 -27.95 -10.11 3.02
CA LYS A 104 -27.16 -11.23 3.57
C LYS A 104 -26.17 -11.75 2.53
N PRO A 105 -25.06 -11.02 2.28
CA PRO A 105 -24.03 -11.47 1.35
C PRO A 105 -23.49 -12.85 1.73
N LYS A 106 -23.34 -13.71 0.73
CA LYS A 106 -22.71 -15.02 0.88
C LYS A 106 -21.20 -14.91 0.78
N ARG A 107 -20.51 -15.96 1.20
CA ARG A 107 -19.04 -16.10 1.13
C ARG A 107 -18.50 -15.80 -0.27
N ASP A 108 -19.15 -16.32 -1.31
CA ASP A 108 -18.75 -16.13 -2.70
C ASP A 108 -18.78 -14.66 -3.12
N ALA A 109 -19.77 -13.88 -2.64
CA ALA A 109 -19.85 -12.46 -2.94
C ALA A 109 -18.66 -11.68 -2.36
N PHE A 110 -18.19 -12.06 -1.17
CA PHE A 110 -16.99 -11.46 -0.58
C PHE A 110 -15.72 -11.84 -1.32
N TYR A 111 -15.56 -13.09 -1.75
CA TYR A 111 -14.38 -13.50 -2.52
C TYR A 111 -14.37 -12.87 -3.91
N GLU A 112 -15.53 -12.80 -4.58
CA GLU A 112 -15.66 -12.10 -5.85
C GLU A 112 -15.34 -10.61 -5.69
N PHE A 113 -15.86 -9.97 -4.65
CA PHE A 113 -15.56 -8.57 -4.34
C PHE A 113 -14.06 -8.36 -4.11
N LYS A 114 -13.44 -9.14 -3.22
CA LYS A 114 -12.01 -9.02 -2.89
C LYS A 114 -11.07 -9.41 -4.03
N GLY A 115 -11.48 -10.34 -4.89
CA GLY A 115 -10.63 -10.86 -5.96
C GLY A 115 -10.78 -10.15 -7.29
N LYS A 116 -11.95 -9.59 -7.60
CA LYS A 116 -12.24 -8.98 -8.91
C LYS A 116 -12.51 -7.48 -8.85
N LYS A 117 -13.22 -7.01 -7.82
CA LYS A 117 -13.68 -5.61 -7.74
C LYS A 117 -12.71 -4.71 -7.00
N LEU A 118 -12.22 -5.18 -5.84
CA LEU A 118 -11.27 -4.48 -4.99
C LEU A 118 -9.83 -4.89 -5.37
N THR A 119 -9.34 -4.37 -6.49
CA THR A 119 -7.95 -4.58 -6.92
C THR A 119 -6.97 -3.89 -5.95
N SER A 120 -5.69 -4.27 -6.00
CA SER A 120 -4.63 -3.64 -5.21
C SER A 120 -4.63 -2.13 -5.37
N ASP A 121 -4.72 -1.66 -6.61
CA ASP A 121 -4.59 -0.23 -6.93
C ASP A 121 -5.77 0.58 -6.37
N ILE A 122 -6.98 0.00 -6.39
CA ILE A 122 -8.17 0.63 -5.80
C ILE A 122 -8.06 0.64 -4.28
N LEU A 123 -7.57 -0.46 -3.69
CA LEU A 123 -7.39 -0.54 -2.24
C LEU A 123 -6.34 0.47 -1.77
N ASP A 124 -5.23 0.61 -2.50
CA ASP A 124 -4.16 1.55 -2.20
C ASP A 124 -4.64 3.00 -2.34
N ASP A 125 -5.41 3.33 -3.38
CA ASP A 125 -6.02 4.65 -3.54
C ASP A 125 -6.98 4.98 -2.40
N LEU A 126 -7.91 4.07 -2.06
CA LEU A 126 -8.83 4.26 -0.93
C LEU A 126 -8.09 4.40 0.41
N ASN A 127 -7.02 3.63 0.62
CA ASN A 127 -6.20 3.72 1.81
C ASN A 127 -5.44 5.05 1.86
N TYR A 128 -4.93 5.54 0.72
CA TYR A 128 -4.29 6.85 0.63
C TYR A 128 -5.27 7.98 0.96
N GLN A 129 -6.49 7.93 0.41
CA GLN A 129 -7.54 8.89 0.72
C GLN A 129 -7.87 8.89 2.23
N PHE A 130 -7.98 7.70 2.83
CA PHE A 130 -8.21 7.54 4.27
C PHE A 130 -7.07 8.15 5.11
N MET A 131 -5.80 7.85 4.78
CA MET A 131 -4.64 8.42 5.49
C MET A 131 -4.58 9.95 5.36
N ARG A 132 -4.89 10.50 4.18
CA ARG A 132 -4.97 11.95 3.97
C ARG A 132 -6.08 12.58 4.82
N ARG A 133 -7.20 11.89 5.02
CA ARG A 133 -8.27 12.34 5.92
C ARG A 133 -7.81 12.37 7.36
N LEU A 134 -7.15 11.32 7.84
CA LEU A 134 -6.58 11.26 9.20
C LEU A 134 -5.55 12.37 9.43
N GLN A 135 -4.72 12.65 8.43
CA GLN A 135 -3.79 13.77 8.48
C GLN A 135 -4.51 15.13 8.61
N LYS A 136 -5.56 15.34 7.80
CA LYS A 136 -6.34 16.59 7.83
C LYS A 136 -7.02 16.82 9.17
N GLU A 137 -7.49 15.77 9.83
CA GLU A 137 -8.08 15.81 11.17
C GLU A 137 -7.01 15.91 12.30
N GLY A 138 -5.72 15.89 11.96
CA GLY A 138 -4.63 15.96 12.93
C GLY A 138 -4.43 14.69 13.76
N LEU A 139 -5.07 13.58 13.37
CA LEU A 139 -4.96 12.29 14.07
C LEU A 139 -3.64 11.56 13.76
N VAL A 140 -3.04 11.85 12.61
CA VAL A 140 -1.78 11.24 12.15
C VAL A 140 -0.87 12.31 11.55
N THR A 141 0.43 12.22 11.86
CA THR A 141 1.45 13.08 11.25
C THR A 141 2.21 12.29 10.19
N LEU A 142 2.08 12.65 8.91
CA LEU A 142 2.79 12.00 7.80
C LEU A 142 4.28 12.41 7.68
N LYS A 143 4.87 12.99 8.73
CA LYS A 143 6.29 13.41 8.74
C LYS A 143 7.23 12.27 9.12
N GLU A 144 6.73 11.30 9.88
CA GLU A 144 7.52 10.23 10.47
C GLU A 144 6.98 8.89 9.98
N LEU A 145 7.86 8.09 9.38
CA LEU A 145 7.53 6.76 8.88
C LEU A 145 7.92 5.73 9.94
N PHE A 146 6.94 5.24 10.69
CA PHE A 146 7.14 4.15 11.64
C PHE A 146 6.98 2.82 10.92
N ILE A 147 8.11 2.22 10.56
CA ILE A 147 8.16 0.88 9.99
C ILE A 147 8.34 -0.11 11.15
N ASP A 148 7.27 -0.47 11.84
CA ASP A 148 7.33 -1.55 12.83
C ASP A 148 7.17 -2.92 12.14
N GLY A 149 8.02 -3.87 12.48
CA GLY A 149 7.99 -5.23 11.94
C GLY A 149 8.59 -5.46 10.55
N THR A 150 9.06 -4.43 9.82
CA THR A 150 9.83 -4.70 8.60
C THR A 150 11.28 -4.93 8.97
N LYS A 151 11.67 -6.21 9.00
CA LYS A 151 13.06 -6.58 8.85
C LYS A 151 13.47 -6.15 7.43
N ILE A 152 13.92 -4.90 7.28
CA ILE A 152 14.65 -4.48 6.09
C ILE A 152 15.93 -5.29 6.15
N GLU A 153 15.92 -6.46 5.50
CA GLU A 153 17.17 -7.13 5.23
C GLU A 153 17.97 -6.11 4.44
N ALA A 154 19.04 -5.61 5.06
CA ALA A 154 19.99 -4.81 4.32
C ALA A 154 20.27 -5.58 3.03
N ASN A 155 20.31 -4.90 1.88
CA ASN A 155 20.99 -5.43 0.71
C ASN A 155 22.50 -5.47 1.00
N ALA A 156 22.85 -6.25 2.02
CA ALA A 156 24.17 -6.67 2.40
C ALA A 156 24.41 -7.94 1.60
N ASN A 157 24.45 -7.81 0.27
CA ASN A 157 25.18 -8.77 -0.51
C ASN A 157 26.55 -8.90 0.16
N ARG A 158 26.89 -10.09 0.65
CA ARG A 158 28.12 -10.34 1.44
C ARG A 158 29.40 -9.90 0.69
N TYR A 159 29.26 -9.61 -0.60
CA TYR A 159 30.30 -9.22 -1.52
C TYR A 159 30.31 -7.73 -1.92
N THR A 160 29.38 -6.86 -1.51
CA THR A 160 29.38 -5.44 -1.96
C THR A 160 30.67 -4.70 -1.55
N PHE A 161 31.27 -5.07 -0.42
CA PHE A 161 32.53 -4.48 0.05
C PHE A 161 33.76 -5.06 -0.66
N VAL A 162 33.69 -6.31 -1.13
CA VAL A 162 34.82 -7.02 -1.77
C VAL A 162 35.06 -6.50 -3.20
N TRP A 163 34.00 -6.14 -3.92
CA TRP A 163 34.10 -5.70 -5.32
C TRP A 163 34.20 -4.19 -5.51
N ARG A 164 34.00 -3.38 -4.46
CA ARG A 164 34.08 -1.91 -4.58
C ARG A 164 35.44 -1.45 -5.13
N GLY A 165 36.53 -2.07 -4.69
CA GLY A 165 37.88 -1.76 -5.20
C GLY A 165 38.03 -2.10 -6.68
N SER A 166 37.54 -3.26 -7.10
CA SER A 166 37.59 -3.72 -8.50
C SER A 166 36.71 -2.87 -9.42
N ILE A 167 35.47 -2.57 -9.00
CA ILE A 167 34.54 -1.70 -9.72
C ILE A 167 35.15 -0.30 -9.91
N ASN A 168 35.71 0.28 -8.85
CA ASN A 168 36.37 1.59 -8.95
C ASN A 168 37.61 1.54 -9.85
N TYR A 169 38.37 0.44 -9.83
CA TYR A 169 39.54 0.24 -10.69
C TYR A 169 39.16 0.20 -12.18
N HIS A 170 38.16 -0.60 -12.53
CA HIS A 170 37.68 -0.72 -13.91
C HIS A 170 36.98 0.56 -14.37
N LEU A 171 36.23 1.23 -13.50
CA LEU A 171 35.62 2.54 -13.79
C LEU A 171 36.69 3.58 -14.11
N ALA A 172 37.73 3.71 -13.29
CA ALA A 172 38.82 4.66 -13.55
C ALA A 172 39.52 4.38 -14.90
N GLY A 173 39.76 3.11 -15.22
CA GLY A 173 40.36 2.73 -16.51
C GLY A 173 39.45 3.01 -17.71
N LEU A 174 38.14 2.80 -17.57
CA LEU A 174 37.15 3.12 -18.60
C LEU A 174 37.12 4.63 -18.87
N LEU A 175 37.12 5.44 -17.82
CA LEU A 175 37.07 6.90 -17.95
C LEU A 175 38.35 7.46 -18.58
N ASP A 176 39.53 6.95 -18.21
CA ASP A 176 40.80 7.32 -18.87
C ASP A 176 40.81 6.93 -20.36
N THR A 177 40.19 5.81 -20.71
CA THR A 177 40.05 5.38 -22.12
C THR A 177 39.11 6.32 -22.90
N ILE A 178 37.98 6.72 -22.29
CA ILE A 178 37.04 7.67 -22.88
C ILE A 178 37.71 9.02 -23.11
N ASP A 179 38.47 9.52 -22.13
CA ASP A 179 39.18 10.80 -22.23
C ASP A 179 40.23 10.80 -23.35
N LYS A 180 41.00 9.71 -23.47
CA LYS A 180 41.92 9.50 -24.59
C LYS A 180 41.21 9.46 -25.94
N LEU A 181 40.03 8.83 -26.03
CA LEU A 181 39.25 8.77 -27.26
C LEU A 181 38.72 10.15 -27.65
N TYR A 182 38.23 10.94 -26.68
CA TYR A 182 37.82 12.33 -26.95
C TYR A 182 38.99 13.21 -27.37
N THR A 183 40.15 13.05 -26.75
CA THR A 183 41.37 13.78 -27.15
C THR A 183 41.74 13.45 -28.60
N LYS A 184 41.77 12.16 -28.96
CA LYS A 184 42.03 11.71 -30.35
C LYS A 184 41.00 12.23 -31.34
N TYR A 185 39.73 12.20 -30.97
CA TYR A 185 38.63 12.72 -31.79
C TYR A 185 38.82 14.23 -32.03
N ASN A 186 39.10 15.00 -30.99
CA ASN A 186 39.31 16.45 -31.08
C ASN A 186 40.56 16.80 -31.90
N THR A 187 41.66 16.04 -31.77
CA THR A 187 42.84 16.23 -32.64
C THR A 187 42.53 15.94 -34.11
N LEU A 188 41.76 14.89 -34.41
CA LEU A 188 41.34 14.59 -35.78
C LEU A 188 40.45 15.70 -36.37
N LEU A 189 39.55 16.28 -35.56
CA LEU A 189 38.75 17.42 -36.00
C LEU A 189 39.61 18.63 -36.37
N GLN A 190 40.67 18.89 -35.61
CA GLN A 190 41.59 20.01 -35.84
C GLN A 190 42.51 19.77 -37.05
N ASP A 191 43.18 18.62 -37.11
CA ASP A 191 44.17 18.30 -38.15
C ASP A 191 43.57 18.34 -39.57
N TYR A 192 42.34 17.87 -39.71
CA TYR A 192 41.64 17.80 -41.00
C TYR A 192 40.63 18.95 -41.22
N ARG A 193 40.55 19.92 -40.29
CA ARG A 193 39.55 21.01 -40.27
C ARG A 193 38.10 20.53 -40.45
N PHE A 194 37.80 19.31 -40.01
CA PHE A 194 36.45 18.75 -40.11
C PHE A 194 35.44 19.47 -39.22
N GLY A 195 35.91 20.12 -38.14
CA GLY A 195 35.06 20.95 -37.28
C GLY A 195 34.39 22.10 -38.03
N GLU A 196 35.13 22.84 -38.87
CA GLU A 196 34.58 23.92 -39.68
C GLU A 196 33.75 23.41 -40.87
N LYS A 197 34.16 22.29 -41.48
CA LYS A 197 33.51 21.74 -42.67
C LYS A 197 32.15 21.08 -42.38
N TYR A 198 31.98 20.50 -41.20
CA TYR A 198 30.79 19.73 -40.82
C TYR A 198 30.12 20.22 -39.53
N GLU A 199 30.48 21.41 -39.05
CA GLU A 199 29.93 22.02 -37.82
C GLU A 199 30.04 21.11 -36.57
N LEU A 200 31.11 20.30 -36.49
CA LEU A 200 31.33 19.39 -35.38
C LEU A 200 32.08 20.08 -34.25
N SER A 201 31.51 20.08 -33.05
CA SER A 201 32.12 20.63 -31.84
C SER A 201 33.06 19.65 -31.16
N ASN A 202 34.02 20.17 -30.40
CA ASN A 202 34.88 19.35 -29.54
C ASN A 202 34.04 18.55 -28.53
N ALA A 203 34.35 17.27 -28.39
CA ALA A 203 33.75 16.42 -27.39
C ALA A 203 34.53 16.51 -26.08
N GLN A 204 33.83 16.69 -24.97
CA GLN A 204 34.39 16.63 -23.62
C GLN A 204 33.51 15.74 -22.75
N MET A 205 34.14 15.09 -21.78
CA MET A 205 33.44 14.22 -20.84
C MET A 205 32.58 15.06 -19.88
N PHE A 206 31.29 14.70 -19.74
CA PHE A 206 30.39 15.34 -18.77
C PHE A 206 30.88 15.10 -17.33
N VAL A 207 30.85 16.15 -16.50
CA VAL A 207 31.18 16.03 -15.08
C VAL A 207 30.06 15.25 -14.39
N ILE A 208 30.35 14.01 -14.00
CA ILE A 208 29.47 13.21 -13.14
C ILE A 208 29.85 13.55 -11.69
N GLU A 209 28.85 13.80 -10.84
CA GLU A 209 29.05 14.05 -9.41
C GLU A 209 29.98 13.00 -8.78
N GLY A 210 31.06 13.43 -8.13
CA GLY A 210 32.07 12.54 -7.54
C GLY A 210 33.29 12.21 -8.42
N MET A 211 33.42 12.81 -9.61
CA MET A 211 34.61 12.67 -10.48
C MET A 211 35.92 13.09 -9.81
N ASP A 212 35.89 14.03 -8.86
CA ASP A 212 37.10 14.49 -8.15
C ASP A 212 37.78 13.35 -7.37
N LYS A 213 36.97 12.44 -6.79
CA LYS A 213 37.48 11.25 -6.10
C LYS A 213 38.13 10.26 -7.05
N VAL A 214 37.60 10.14 -8.27
CA VAL A 214 38.17 9.27 -9.31
C VAL A 214 39.48 9.86 -9.84
N ARG A 215 39.53 11.19 -10.07
CA ARG A 215 40.75 11.90 -10.46
C ARG A 215 41.86 11.75 -9.42
N GLU A 216 41.55 11.91 -8.13
CA GLU A 216 42.52 11.65 -7.06
C GLU A 216 43.09 10.22 -7.09
N VAL A 217 42.25 9.21 -7.37
CA VAL A 217 42.69 7.81 -7.44
C VAL A 217 43.60 7.58 -8.66
N ILE A 218 43.28 8.19 -9.79
CA ILE A 218 44.10 8.13 -11.01
C ILE A 218 45.46 8.81 -10.75
N GLU A 219 45.49 10.01 -10.18
CA GLU A 219 46.72 10.72 -9.84
C GLU A 219 47.59 9.96 -8.84
N LYS A 220 46.99 9.41 -7.78
CA LYS A 220 47.71 8.57 -6.79
C LYS A 220 48.34 7.34 -7.44
N LYS A 221 47.69 6.75 -8.46
CA LYS A 221 48.23 5.60 -9.22
C LYS A 221 49.38 6.03 -10.13
N GLN A 222 49.25 7.13 -10.88
CA GLN A 222 50.31 7.66 -11.73
C GLN A 222 51.57 8.01 -10.92
N LYS A 223 51.40 8.64 -9.75
CA LYS A 223 52.49 8.91 -8.80
C LYS A 223 53.14 7.62 -8.30
N LYS A 224 52.37 6.61 -7.87
CA LYS A 224 52.92 5.32 -7.41
C LYS A 224 53.69 4.54 -8.48
N THR A 225 53.30 4.65 -9.75
CA THR A 225 54.02 4.03 -10.86
C THR A 225 55.33 4.78 -11.16
N ALA A 226 55.35 6.11 -11.02
CA ALA A 226 56.55 6.92 -11.20
C ALA A 226 57.62 6.70 -10.12
N TYR A 227 57.25 6.39 -8.87
CA TYR A 227 58.20 6.06 -7.79
C TYR A 227 58.71 4.61 -7.81
N LYS A 228 58.28 3.79 -8.78
CA LYS A 228 58.67 2.38 -8.91
C LYS A 228 59.65 2.12 -10.07
N THR A 229 60.17 3.18 -10.68
CA THR A 229 61.25 3.17 -11.68
C THR A 229 62.47 3.82 -11.05
#